data_AF-A0A3C1LK36-F1
#
_entry.id   AF-A0A3C1LK36-F1
#
_cell.length_a   1.000
_cell.length_b   1.000
_cell.length_c   1.000
_cell.angle_alpha   90.00
_cell.angle_beta   90.00
_cell.angle_gamma   90.00
#
_symmetry.space_group_name_H-M   'P 1'
#
loop_
_entity.id
_entity.type
_entity.pdbx_description
1 polymer ?
#
loop_
_entity_poly.entity_id
_entity_poly.type
_entity_poly.pdbx_seq_one_letter_code
_entity_poly.pdbx_strand_id
1 'polypeptide(L)'
;QGIRDRAAWIISILIGVALIAFIVQDASVRGGSIFRNTTDIAVVNDVAISKTDFDNKVETIVQMQGAQAQREQLSASVYNMMVQQTILEQ
;
A
#
# COMPACT_ATOMS: atom_id res chain seq x y z
N GLN A 1 1.30 -9.75 -49.38
CA GLN A 1 1.09 -10.10 -47.96
C GLN A 1 2.32 -9.64 -47.13
N GLY A 2 2.97 -8.52 -47.43
CA GLY A 2 2.44 -7.16 -47.58
C GLY A 2 2.49 -6.50 -46.21
N ILE A 3 3.38 -5.53 -46.02
CA ILE A 3 3.67 -4.78 -44.76
C ILE A 3 2.39 -4.39 -43.99
N ARG A 4 1.28 -4.21 -44.71
CA ARG A 4 -0.07 -3.98 -44.18
C ARG A 4 -0.56 -5.05 -43.19
N ASP A 5 -0.34 -6.34 -43.44
CA ASP A 5 -0.74 -7.41 -42.51
C ASP A 5 0.11 -7.43 -41.25
N ARG A 6 1.40 -7.09 -41.38
CA ARG A 6 2.31 -6.95 -40.23
C ARG A 6 1.93 -5.74 -39.37
N ALA A 7 1.53 -4.63 -39.99
CA ALA A 7 1.05 -3.46 -39.29
C ALA A 7 -0.28 -3.74 -38.56
N ALA A 8 -1.23 -4.41 -39.21
CA ALA A 8 -2.49 -4.80 -38.59
C ALA A 8 -2.29 -5.70 -37.36
N TRP A 9 -1.38 -6.66 -37.44
CA TRP A 9 -1.05 -7.54 -36.31
C TRP A 9 -0.42 -6.78 -35.14
N ILE A 10 0.53 -5.89 -35.39
CA ILE A 10 1.16 -5.05 -34.34
C ILE A 10 0.11 -4.16 -33.66
N ILE A 11 -0.77 -3.52 -34.45
CA ILE A 11 -1.84 -2.67 -33.92
C ILE A 11 -2.81 -3.49 -33.04
N SER A 12 -3.15 -4.72 -33.46
CA SER A 12 -4.04 -5.59 -32.68
C SER A 12 -3.46 -5.96 -31.32
N ILE A 13 -2.15 -6.25 -31.24
CA ILE A 13 -1.46 -6.51 -29.98
C ILE A 13 -1.44 -5.26 -29.10
N LEU A 14 -1.11 -4.11 -29.70
CA LEU A 14 -0.98 -2.85 -28.97
C LEU A 14 -2.31 -2.44 -28.32
N ILE A 15 -3.43 -2.61 -29.03
CA ILE A 15 -4.78 -2.39 -28.48
C ILE A 15 -5.08 -3.38 -27.35
N GLY A 16 -4.75 -4.66 -27.53
CA GLY A 16 -4.94 -5.67 -26.49
C GLY A 16 -4.18 -5.35 -25.20
N VAL A 17 -2.92 -4.94 -25.32
CA VAL A 17 -2.10 -4.50 -24.17
C VAL A 17 -2.67 -3.23 -23.52
N ALA A 18 -3.13 -2.26 -24.32
CA ALA A 18 -3.72 -1.02 -23.79
C ALA A 18 -4.99 -1.28 -22.97
N LEU A 19 -5.84 -2.22 -23.38
CA LEU A 19 -7.05 -2.60 -22.63
C LEU A 19 -6.70 -3.27 -21.30
N ILE A 20 -5.70 -4.16 -21.29
CA ILE A 20 -5.21 -4.79 -20.05
C ILE A 20 -4.64 -3.72 -19.11
N ALA A 21 -3.83 -2.80 -19.63
CA ALA A 21 -3.27 -1.70 -18.85
C ALA A 21 -4.35 -0.78 -18.27
N PHE A 22 -5.40 -0.48 -19.03
CA PHE A 22 -6.54 0.33 -18.58
C PHE A 22 -7.28 -0.34 -17.41
N ILE A 23 -7.52 -1.65 -17.48
CA ILE A 23 -8.19 -2.40 -16.39
C ILE A 23 -7.32 -2.43 -15.13
N VAL A 24 -6.01 -2.67 -15.29
CA VAL A 24 -5.03 -2.65 -14.20
C VAL A 24 -4.97 -1.24 -13.56
N GLN A 25 -4.96 -0.18 -14.37
CA GLN A 25 -4.99 1.20 -13.88
C GLN A 25 -6.31 1.52 -13.16
N ASP A 26 -7.47 1.21 -13.73
CA ASP A 26 -8.77 1.49 -13.10
C ASP A 26 -8.95 0.74 -11.77
N ALA A 27 -8.45 -0.50 -11.69
CA ALA A 27 -8.40 -1.25 -10.43
C ALA A 27 -7.44 -0.63 -9.39
N SER A 28 -6.31 -0.07 -9.82
CA SER A 28 -5.37 0.61 -8.92
C SER A 28 -5.86 1.98 -8.44
N VAL A 29 -6.59 2.71 -9.28
CA VAL A 29 -7.05 4.08 -9.04
C VAL A 29 -8.26 4.11 -8.11
N ARG A 30 -9.12 3.10 -8.13
CA ARG A 30 -10.33 3.05 -7.28
C ARG A 30 -10.14 2.41 -5.90
N GLY A 31 -8.98 1.83 -5.59
CA GLY A 31 -8.85 1.00 -4.39
C GLY A 31 -7.45 0.76 -3.84
N GLY A 32 -6.46 1.57 -4.24
CA GLY A 32 -5.12 1.56 -3.65
C GLY A 32 -4.28 0.34 -4.07
N SER A 33 -3.17 0.61 -4.75
CA SER A 33 -2.04 -0.30 -5.04
C SER A 33 -2.38 -1.79 -5.19
N ILE A 34 -2.31 -2.29 -6.42
CA ILE A 34 -2.42 -3.72 -6.77
C ILE A 34 -1.30 -4.56 -6.12
N PHE A 35 -0.30 -3.89 -5.54
CA PHE A 35 0.75 -4.46 -4.70
C PHE A 35 0.54 -4.05 -3.23
N ARG A 36 -0.71 -4.04 -2.72
CA ARG A 36 -0.96 -3.83 -1.29
C ARG A 36 -0.32 -4.99 -0.55
N ASN A 37 0.90 -4.72 -0.11
CA ASN A 37 1.74 -5.57 0.67
C ASN A 37 0.85 -6.07 1.82
N THR A 38 0.79 -7.39 2.07
CA THR A 38 0.09 -7.97 3.24
C THR A 38 0.70 -7.50 4.59
N THR A 39 1.61 -6.53 4.52
CA THR A 39 2.33 -5.90 5.60
C THR A 39 1.73 -4.58 6.03
N ASP A 40 0.53 -4.17 5.63
CA ASP A 40 -0.11 -2.95 6.14
C ASP A 40 -1.08 -3.28 7.28
N ILE A 41 -1.04 -2.51 8.37
CA ILE A 41 -1.94 -2.69 9.53
C ILE A 41 -3.18 -1.82 9.48
N ALA A 42 -3.13 -0.68 8.77
CA ALA A 42 -4.24 0.24 8.60
C ALA A 42 -4.03 1.14 7.38
N VAL A 43 -5.12 1.71 6.87
CA VAL A 43 -5.10 2.76 5.84
C VAL A 43 -5.97 3.91 6.32
N VAL A 44 -5.42 5.11 6.33
CA VAL A 44 -6.09 6.33 6.81
C VAL A 44 -6.00 7.38 5.70
N ASN A 45 -7.14 7.74 5.10
CA ASN A 45 -7.23 8.69 3.98
C ASN A 45 -6.17 8.43 2.88
N ASP A 46 -6.15 7.20 2.38
CA ASP A 46 -5.23 6.72 1.33
C ASP A 46 -3.74 6.63 1.71
N VAL A 47 -3.36 7.02 2.93
CA VAL A 47 -2.02 6.78 3.49
C VAL A 47 -2.00 5.44 4.22
N ALA A 48 -1.13 4.53 3.78
CA ALA A 48 -0.96 3.22 4.39
C ALA A 48 0.00 3.28 5.58
N ILE A 49 -0.39 2.62 6.68
CA ILE A 49 0.45 2.41 7.85
C ILE A 49 1.04 1.00 7.78
N SER A 50 2.34 0.91 7.54
CA SER A 50 3.07 -0.36 7.47
C SER A 50 3.17 -1.03 8.83
N LYS A 51 2.92 -2.34 8.86
CA LYS A 51 3.18 -3.26 9.98
C LYS A 51 4.62 -3.20 10.43
N THR A 52 5.57 -3.10 9.51
CA THR A 52 7.00 -3.02 9.85
C THR A 52 7.28 -1.75 10.64
N ASP A 53 6.75 -0.61 10.21
CA ASP A 53 6.95 0.67 10.91
C ASP A 53 6.27 0.68 12.27
N PHE A 54 5.09 0.08 12.35
CA PHE A 54 4.38 -0.13 13.60
C PHE A 54 5.18 -0.99 14.58
N ASP A 55 5.61 -2.18 14.15
CA ASP A 55 6.35 -3.12 14.99
C ASP A 55 7.67 -2.49 15.48
N ASN A 56 8.39 -1.78 14.60
CA ASN A 56 9.61 -1.05 14.96
C ASN A 56 9.36 0.05 16.02
N LYS A 57 8.27 0.83 15.88
CA LYS A 57 7.91 1.86 16.86
C LYS A 57 7.50 1.25 18.21
N VAL A 58 6.71 0.18 18.20
CA VAL A 58 6.33 -0.55 19.41
C VAL A 58 7.58 -1.07 20.11
N GLU A 59 8.49 -1.71 19.38
CA GLU A 59 9.74 -2.24 19.93
C GLU A 59 10.62 -1.13 20.52
N THR A 60 10.76 0.00 19.81
CA THR A 60 11.53 1.16 20.31
C THR A 60 10.99 1.65 21.65
N ILE A 61 9.66 1.76 21.79
CA ILE A 61 9.03 2.22 23.05
C ILE A 61 9.16 1.18 24.15
N VAL A 62 9.01 -0.11 23.84
CA VAL A 62 9.22 -1.21 24.79
C VAL A 62 10.66 -1.19 25.33
N GLN A 63 11.65 -1.00 24.45
CA GLN A 63 13.05 -0.88 24.84
C GLN A 63 13.30 0.34 25.75
N MET A 64 12.60 1.46 25.52
CA MET A 64 12.72 2.67 26.34
C MET A 64 12.03 2.59 27.71
N GLN A 65 10.84 1.97 27.81
CA GLN A 65 10.10 1.86 29.07
C GLN A 65 10.57 0.71 29.97
N GLY A 66 11.38 -0.21 29.44
CA GLY A 66 11.80 -1.41 30.15
C GLY A 66 10.65 -2.41 30.34
N ALA A 67 10.97 -3.59 30.88
CA ALA A 67 10.07 -4.74 30.99
C ALA A 67 8.80 -4.55 31.86
N GLN A 68 8.55 -3.34 32.38
CA GLN A 68 7.38 -3.00 33.20
C GLN A 68 6.13 -2.68 32.38
N ALA A 69 6.26 -2.33 31.10
CA ALA A 69 5.12 -1.94 30.28
C ALA A 69 4.49 -3.14 29.56
N GLN A 70 3.17 -3.31 29.70
CA GLN A 70 2.42 -4.34 29.01
C GLN A 70 2.41 -4.04 27.50
N ARG A 71 3.03 -4.93 26.71
CA ARG A 71 3.20 -4.76 25.26
C ARG A 71 1.85 -4.55 24.56
N GLU A 72 0.77 -5.20 24.97
CA GLU A 72 -0.56 -4.95 24.40
C GLU A 72 -1.01 -3.50 24.59
N GLN A 73 -0.90 -2.93 25.79
CA GLN A 73 -1.31 -1.55 26.05
C GLN A 73 -0.47 -0.55 25.26
N LEU A 74 0.83 -0.79 25.16
CA LEU A 74 1.73 0.02 24.33
C LEU A 74 1.37 -0.05 22.85
N SER A 75 1.09 -1.25 22.33
CA SER A 75 0.73 -1.43 20.93
C SER A 75 -0.52 -0.65 20.54
N ALA A 76 -1.55 -0.65 21.39
CA ALA A 76 -2.76 0.14 21.18
C ALA A 76 -2.51 1.65 21.23
N SER A 77 -1.62 2.12 22.12
CA SER A 77 -1.22 3.52 22.19
C SER A 77 -0.45 3.97 20.94
N VAL A 78 0.51 3.16 20.48
CA VAL A 78 1.29 3.42 19.25
C VAL A 78 0.41 3.45 18.02
N TYR A 79 -0.54 2.52 17.93
CA TYR A 79 -1.50 2.48 16.84
C TYR A 79 -2.28 3.79 16.74
N ASN A 80 -2.89 4.22 17.86
CA ASN A 80 -3.66 5.46 17.91
C ASN A 80 -2.80 6.68 17.57
N MET A 81 -1.56 6.72 18.07
CA MET A 81 -0.61 7.79 17.76
C MET A 81 -0.31 7.84 16.25
N MET A 82 -0.01 6.71 15.61
CA MET A 82 0.31 6.67 14.17
C MET A 82 -0.90 7.07 13.32
N VAL A 83 -2.11 6.61 13.69
CA VAL A 83 -3.35 7.03 13.02
C VAL A 83 -3.57 8.53 13.17
N GLN A 84 -3.46 9.09 14.38
CA GLN A 84 -3.63 10.53 14.61
C GLN A 84 -2.59 11.36 13.88
N GLN A 85 -1.32 10.95 13.89
CA GLN A 85 -0.25 11.61 13.14
C GLN A 85 -0.57 11.63 11.63
N THR A 86 -1.03 10.50 11.09
CA THR A 86 -1.41 10.39 9.67
C THR A 86 -2.60 11.30 9.34
N ILE A 87 -3.53 11.51 10.28
CA ILE A 87 -4.65 12.45 10.11
C ILE A 87 -4.16 13.89 10.11
N LEU A 88 -3.20 14.23 10.98
CA LEU A 88 -2.69 15.60 11.15
C LEU A 88 -1.71 16.04 10.04
N GLU A 89 -1.03 15.09 9.40
CA GLU A 89 -0.08 15.35 8.31
C GLU A 89 -0.75 15.56 6.93
N GLN A 90 -2.09 15.49 6.87
CA GLN A 90 -2.89 15.81 5.68
C GLN A 90 -3.23 17.30 5.61
#